data_AF-A0A916NRU2-F1
#
_entry.id   AF-A0A916NRU2-F1
#
_cell.length_a   1.000
_cell.length_b   1.000
_cell.length_c   1.000
_cell.angle_alpha   90.00
_cell.angle_beta   90.00
_cell.angle_gamma   90.00
#
_symmetry.space_group_name_H-M   'P 1'
#
loop_
_entity.id
_entity.type
_entity.pdbx_description
1 polymer ?
#
loop_
_entity_poly.entity_id
_entity_poly.type
_entity_poly.pdbx_seq_one_letter_code
_entity_poly.pdbx_strand_id
1 'polypeptide(L)'
;MAYQPQVVDAKIVSNNPKTGLFEIVAQLKDRTVCRLIYGKDVEGATVPTHINRLLKEPCPICRKDFLCNCMTKFKEEISSQALEMAGTP
;
A
#
# COMPACT_ATOMS: atom_id res chain seq x y z
N MET A 1 -7.63 13.95 -16.18
CA MET A 1 -7.79 13.86 -14.71
C MET A 1 -6.66 13.01 -14.18
N ALA A 2 -5.84 13.55 -13.27
CA ALA A 2 -4.81 12.76 -12.58
C ALA A 2 -5.50 11.84 -11.56
N TYR A 3 -5.11 10.57 -11.52
CA TYR A 3 -5.58 9.64 -10.50
C TYR A 3 -5.05 10.10 -9.14
N GLN A 4 -5.94 10.28 -8.17
CA GLN A 4 -5.62 10.69 -6.80
C GLN A 4 -6.10 9.58 -5.85
N PRO A 5 -5.21 8.73 -5.34
CA PRO A 5 -5.60 7.65 -4.46
C PRO A 5 -5.99 8.19 -3.08
N GLN A 6 -7.16 7.78 -2.61
CA GLN A 6 -7.64 8.07 -1.26
C GLN A 6 -7.84 6.76 -0.51
N VAL A 7 -7.09 6.55 0.57
CA VAL A 7 -7.24 5.40 1.48
C VAL A 7 -8.46 5.65 2.37
N VAL A 8 -9.32 4.64 2.51
CA VAL A 8 -10.55 4.69 3.32
C VAL A 8 -10.51 3.73 4.51
N ASP A 9 -9.71 2.66 4.41
CA ASP A 9 -9.47 1.70 5.50
C ASP A 9 -8.04 1.18 5.38
N ALA A 10 -7.37 0.97 6.50
CA ALA A 10 -6.00 0.45 6.53
C ALA A 10 -5.86 -0.51 7.72
N LYS A 11 -5.34 -1.71 7.46
CA LYS A 11 -5.20 -2.77 8.46
C LYS A 11 -3.83 -3.42 8.37
N ILE A 12 -3.15 -3.56 9.51
CA ILE A 12 -1.92 -4.35 9.60
C ILE A 12 -2.33 -5.83 9.54
N VAL A 13 -1.83 -6.55 8.53
CA VAL A 13 -2.19 -7.95 8.28
C VAL A 13 -1.08 -8.93 8.65
N SER A 14 0.15 -8.46 8.70
CA SER A 14 1.33 -9.28 9.00
C SER A 14 2.33 -8.40 9.71
N ASN A 15 2.91 -8.91 10.80
CA ASN A 15 4.03 -8.30 11.49
C ASN A 15 5.03 -9.39 11.81
N ASN A 16 6.24 -9.26 11.28
CA ASN A 16 7.36 -10.12 11.62
C ASN A 16 8.39 -9.34 12.45
N PRO A 17 8.33 -9.43 13.79
CA PRO A 17 9.23 -8.68 14.66
C PRO A 17 10.70 -9.13 14.54
N LYS A 18 10.98 -10.32 14.01
CA LYS A 18 12.36 -10.81 13.82
C LYS A 18 13.06 -10.14 12.64
N THR A 19 12.33 -9.81 11.58
CA THR A 19 12.87 -9.16 10.38
C THR A 19 12.54 -7.68 10.31
N GLY A 20 11.67 -7.18 11.20
CA GLY A 20 11.18 -5.81 11.17
C GLY A 20 10.29 -5.50 9.97
N LEU A 21 9.83 -6.54 9.26
CA LEU A 21 8.93 -6.41 8.11
C LEU A 21 7.49 -6.49 8.61
N PHE A 22 6.64 -5.60 8.11
CA PHE A 22 5.21 -5.70 8.33
C PHE A 22 4.45 -5.32 7.07
N GLU A 23 3.21 -5.78 6.97
CA GLU A 23 2.36 -5.58 5.81
C GLU A 23 1.08 -4.87 6.25
N ILE A 24 0.70 -3.83 5.51
CA ILE A 24 -0.59 -3.17 5.64
C ILE A 24 -1.40 -3.45 4.39
N VAL A 25 -2.65 -3.85 4.58
CA VAL A 25 -3.66 -3.86 3.52
C VAL A 25 -4.46 -2.57 3.62
N ALA A 26 -4.35 -1.73 2.59
CA ALA A 26 -5.07 -0.48 2.44
C ALA A 26 -6.20 -0.65 1.42
N GLN A 27 -7.41 -0.26 1.79
CA GLN A 27 -8.55 -0.15 0.91
C GLN A 27 -8.67 1.30 0.44
N LEU A 28 -8.82 1.48 -0.87
CA LEU A 28 -8.98 2.77 -1.52
C LEU A 28 -10.46 3.03 -1.82
N LYS A 29 -10.82 4.31 -1.98
CA LYS A 29 -12.19 4.78 -2.25
C LYS A 29 -12.80 4.20 -3.54
N ASP A 30 -11.97 3.85 -4.51
CA ASP A 30 -12.36 3.23 -5.77
C ASP A 30 -12.62 1.71 -5.65
N ARG A 31 -12.64 1.18 -4.42
CA ARG A 31 -12.72 -0.25 -4.06
C ARG A 31 -11.46 -1.04 -4.41
N THR A 32 -10.42 -0.40 -4.93
CA THR A 32 -9.12 -1.04 -5.09
C THR A 32 -8.55 -1.38 -3.72
N VAL A 33 -7.99 -2.57 -3.59
CA VAL A 33 -7.27 -2.96 -2.38
C VAL A 33 -5.80 -3.12 -2.72
N CYS A 34 -4.93 -2.50 -1.93
CA CYS A 34 -3.50 -2.54 -2.08
C CYS A 34 -2.86 -3.14 -0.84
N ARG A 35 -1.83 -3.95 -1.04
CA ARG A 35 -0.95 -4.46 0.00
C ARG A 35 0.36 -3.69 -0.07
N LEU A 36 0.67 -3.01 1.01
CA LEU A 36 1.91 -2.31 1.23
C LEU A 36 2.81 -3.18 2.11
N ILE A 37 4.05 -3.35 1.67
CA ILE A 37 5.09 -4.04 2.43
C ILE A 37 6.02 -2.98 2.96
N TYR A 38 6.27 -3.02 4.26
CA TYR A 38 7.15 -2.12 4.97
C TYR A 38 8.37 -2.87 5.46
N GLY A 39 9.50 -2.19 5.43
CA GLY A 39 10.71 -2.62 6.12
C GLY A 39 11.27 -1.50 6.98
N LYS A 40 12.27 -1.87 7.78
CA LYS A 40 13.08 -0.91 8.54
C LYS A 40 14.34 -0.60 7.76
N ASP A 41 14.63 0.67 7.61
CA ASP A 41 15.92 1.11 7.09
C ASP A 41 17.02 0.98 8.18
N VAL A 42 18.28 1.21 7.80
CA VAL A 42 19.46 1.15 8.68
C VAL A 42 19.32 2.12 9.87
N GLU A 43 18.56 3.21 9.70
CA GLU A 43 18.25 4.20 10.74
C GLU A 43 17.01 3.85 11.59
N GLY A 44 16.35 2.72 11.33
CA GLY A 44 15.16 2.26 12.05
C GLY A 44 13.85 2.91 11.59
N ALA A 45 13.89 3.78 10.58
CA ALA A 45 12.71 4.38 9.98
C ALA A 45 11.91 3.35 9.18
N THR A 46 10.59 3.42 9.29
CA THR A 46 9.66 2.57 8.54
C THR A 46 9.55 3.08 7.11
N VAL A 47 9.98 2.27 6.14
CA VAL A 47 9.96 2.63 4.72
C VAL A 47 9.10 1.65 3.91
N PRO A 48 8.18 2.14 3.06
CA PRO A 48 7.41 1.28 2.17
C PRO A 48 8.33 0.75 1.06
N THR A 49 8.58 -0.56 1.05
CA THR A 49 9.44 -1.20 0.05
C THR A 49 8.67 -1.51 -1.22
N HIS A 50 7.47 -2.09 -1.09
CA HIS A 50 6.67 -2.53 -2.22
C HIS A 50 5.18 -2.22 -2.04
N ILE A 51 4.50 -2.00 -3.16
CA ILE A 51 3.04 -1.92 -3.24
C ILE A 51 2.54 -2.91 -4.27
N ASN A 52 1.63 -3.78 -3.86
CA ASN A 52 0.97 -4.76 -4.71
C ASN A 52 -0.53 -4.54 -4.69
N ARG A 53 -1.14 -4.44 -5.87
CA ARG A 53 -2.60 -4.37 -5.96
C ARG A 53 -3.17 -5.77 -5.81
N LEU A 54 -4.12 -5.94 -4.91
CA LEU A 54 -4.90 -7.17 -4.82
C LEU A 54 -5.86 -7.20 -6.00
N LEU A 55 -5.76 -8.26 -6.80
CA LEU A 55 -6.32 -8.37 -8.14
C LEU A 55 -7.83 -8.68 -8.15
N LYS A 56 -8.59 -7.95 -7.32
CA LYS A 56 -10.04 -8.09 -7.19
C LYS A 56 -10.82 -7.22 -8.18
N GLU A 57 -10.23 -6.10 -8.59
CA GLU A 57 -10.85 -5.09 -9.45
C GLU A 57 -9.89 -4.69 -10.59
N PRO A 58 -10.36 -4.18 -11.74
CA PRO A 58 -9.51 -3.65 -12.81
C PRO A 58 -8.74 -2.39 -12.37
N CYS A 59 -7.59 -2.11 -13.00
CA CYS A 59 -6.78 -0.97 -12.59
C CYS A 59 -7.52 0.36 -12.87
N PRO A 60 -7.67 1.25 -11.86
CA PRO A 60 -8.37 2.52 -12.05
C PRO A 60 -7.62 3.47 -13.00
N ILE A 61 -6.32 3.24 -13.22
CA ILE A 61 -5.46 4.08 -14.06
C ILE A 61 -5.46 3.60 -15.52
N CYS A 62 -5.15 2.32 -15.75
CA CYS A 62 -4.97 1.79 -17.12
C CYS A 62 -6.07 0.82 -17.57
N ARG A 63 -6.98 0.42 -16.69
CA ARG A 63 -8.05 -0.58 -16.93
C ARG A 63 -7.56 -1.93 -17.45
N LYS A 64 -6.25 -2.21 -17.38
CA LYS A 64 -5.71 -3.53 -17.66
C LYS A 64 -5.81 -4.38 -16.41
N ASP A 65 -6.29 -5.60 -16.60
CA ASP A 65 -6.30 -6.58 -15.54
C ASP A 65 -4.92 -7.25 -15.40
N PHE A 66 -4.52 -7.49 -14.15
CA PHE A 66 -3.41 -8.36 -13.74
C PHE A 66 -1.94 -7.98 -14.05
N LEU A 67 -1.65 -7.05 -14.99
CA LEU A 67 -0.25 -6.80 -15.45
C LEU A 67 0.19 -5.33 -15.42
N CYS A 68 -0.26 -4.52 -14.45
CA CYS A 68 0.12 -3.12 -14.36
C CYS A 68 0.87 -2.77 -13.07
N ASN A 69 1.94 -1.99 -13.21
CA ASN A 69 2.68 -1.37 -12.09
C ASN A 69 2.25 0.10 -11.89
N CYS A 70 1.05 0.47 -12.34
CA CYS A 70 0.60 1.86 -12.29
C CYS A 70 0.54 2.41 -10.85
N MET A 71 0.28 1.54 -9.86
CA MET A 71 0.18 1.94 -8.46
C MET A 71 1.54 2.21 -7.81
N THR A 72 2.65 1.76 -8.40
CA THR A 72 4.01 2.00 -7.86
C THR A 72 4.33 3.49 -7.76
N LYS A 73 3.82 4.30 -8.70
CA LYS A 73 4.00 5.77 -8.69
C LYS A 73 3.35 6.44 -7.49
N PHE A 74 2.33 5.81 -6.92
CA PHE A 74 1.55 6.33 -5.80
C PHE A 74 1.89 5.62 -4.48
N LYS A 75 2.94 4.79 -4.46
CA LYS A 75 3.35 4.02 -3.28
C LYS A 75 3.53 4.91 -2.06
N GLU A 76 4.26 6.01 -2.20
CA GLU A 76 4.56 6.93 -1.10
C GLU A 76 3.30 7.62 -0.56
N GLU A 77 2.43 8.10 -1.46
CA GLU A 77 1.18 8.78 -1.10
C GLU A 77 0.20 7.83 -0.38
N ILE A 78 0.00 6.63 -0.91
CA ILE A 78 -0.86 5.61 -0.30
C ILE A 78 -0.26 5.15 1.03
N SER A 79 1.06 4.99 1.09
CA SER A 79 1.76 4.61 2.31
C SER A 79 1.58 5.64 3.42
N SER A 80 1.74 6.93 3.10
CA SER A 80 1.55 8.02 4.06
C SER A 80 0.15 7.97 4.67
N GLN A 81 -0.89 7.87 3.82
CA GLN A 81 -2.27 7.80 4.29
C GLN A 81 -2.54 6.51 5.09
N ALA A 82 -1.99 5.38 4.65
CA ALA A 82 -2.19 4.09 5.32
C ALA A 82 -1.51 4.04 6.70
N LEU A 83 -0.32 4.61 6.86
CA LEU A 83 0.38 4.71 8.14
C LEU A 83 -0.35 5.66 9.10
N GLU A 84 -0.90 6.77 8.61
CA GLU A 84 -1.68 7.70 9.41
C GLU A 84 -2.94 7.02 10.01
N MET A 85 -3.57 6.13 9.25
CA MET A 85 -4.78 5.40 9.68
C MET A 85 -4.49 4.15 10.52
N ALA A 86 -3.55 3.30 10.09
CA ALA A 86 -3.28 2.02 10.74
C ALA A 86 -2.27 2.11 11.89
N GLY A 87 -1.47 3.18 11.92
CA GLY A 87 -0.32 3.32 12.82
C GLY A 87 0.85 2.42 12.45
N THR A 88 1.89 2.47 13.28
CA THR A 88 3.03 1.54 13.24
C THR A 88 2.88 0.50 14.35
N PRO A 89 3.08 -0.80 14.05
CA PRO A 89 3.06 -1.85 15.06
C PRO A 89 4.28 -1.81 16.00
#